data_AF-A0A1R3HFE9-F1
#
_entry.id   AF-A0A1R3HFE9-F1
#
_cell.length_a   1.000
_cell.length_b   1.000
_cell.length_c   1.000
_cell.angle_alpha   90.00
_cell.angle_beta   90.00
_cell.angle_gamma   90.00
#
_symmetry.space_group_name_H-M   'P 1'
#
loop_
_entity.id
_entity.type
_entity.pdbx_description
1 polymer ?
#
loop_
_entity_poly.entity_id
_entity_poly.type
_entity_poly.pdbx_seq_one_letter_code
_entity_poly.pdbx_strand_id
1 'polypeptide(L)' 'MVELGKLILSHHPSFTIIIFITTPPFNACSTTSYIAVVSATTPSISFHNSLLSLRTPLLIVPSKPSLATSST' A
#
# COMPACT_ATOMS: atom_id res chain seq x y z
N MET A 1 -3.10 -4.95 -13.06
CA MET A 1 -3.09 -5.93 -11.96
C MET A 1 -4.44 -6.63 -11.83
N VAL A 2 -5.50 -5.93 -11.40
CA VAL A 2 -6.86 -6.53 -11.32
C VAL A 2 -7.39 -6.95 -12.69
N GLU A 3 -7.30 -6.08 -13.70
CA GLU A 3 -7.79 -6.42 -15.06
C GLU A 3 -7.07 -7.63 -15.67
N LEU A 4 -5.77 -7.79 -15.36
CA LEU A 4 -5.04 -9.01 -15.73
C LEU A 4 -5.58 -10.24 -15.01
N GLY A 5 -5.89 -10.11 -13.70
CA GLY A 5 -6.55 -11.17 -12.95
C GLY A 5 -7.89 -11.57 -13.56
N LYS A 6 -8.71 -10.60 -14.00
CA LYS A 6 -9.97 -10.88 -14.69
C LYS A 6 -9.75 -11.61 -16.02
N LEU A 7 -8.75 -11.21 -16.81
CA LEU A 7 -8.41 -11.89 -18.07
C LEU A 7 -7.95 -13.33 -17.83
N ILE A 8 -7.15 -13.58 -16.80
CA ILE A 8 -6.74 -14.95 -16.46
C ILE A 8 -7.97 -15.79 -16.08
N LEU A 9 -8.88 -15.24 -15.28
CA LEU A 9 -10.10 -15.91 -14.86
C LEU A 9 -11.07 -16.18 -16.03
N SER A 10 -11.08 -15.35 -17.08
CA SER A 10 -11.92 -15.62 -18.25
C SER A 10 -11.46 -16.84 -19.04
N HIS A 11 -10.16 -17.17 -19.00
CA HIS A 11 -9.61 -18.38 -19.64
C HIS A 11 -9.55 -19.58 -18.68
N HIS A 12 -9.38 -19.32 -17.37
CA HIS A 12 -9.22 -20.34 -16.34
C HIS A 12 -10.12 -20.02 -15.13
N PRO A 13 -11.43 -20.31 -15.21
CA PRO A 13 -12.40 -19.91 -14.18
C PRO A 13 -12.20 -20.59 -12.83
N SER A 14 -11.49 -21.73 -12.80
CA SER A 14 -11.17 -22.47 -11.58
C SER A 14 -9.99 -21.90 -10.80
N PHE A 15 -9.32 -20.87 -11.31
CA PHE A 15 -8.19 -20.27 -10.62
C PHE A 15 -8.65 -19.27 -9.56
N THR A 16 -7.77 -19.02 -8.59
CA THR A 16 -7.93 -17.97 -7.59
C THR A 16 -6.73 -17.05 -7.69
N ILE A 17 -6.98 -15.75 -7.73
CA ILE A 17 -5.94 -14.73 -7.83
C ILE A 17 -5.81 -14.04 -6.48
N ILE A 18 -4.60 -14.05 -5.92
CA ILE A 18 -4.28 -13.39 -4.66
C ILE A 18 -3.38 -12.20 -4.95
N ILE A 19 -3.83 -11.01 -4.60
CA ILE A 19 -3.14 -9.75 -4.82
C ILE A 19 -2.59 -9.25 -3.48
N PHE A 20 -1.27 -9.08 -3.40
CA PHE A 20 -0.62 -8.47 -2.24
C PHE A 20 -0.52 -6.96 -2.41
N ILE A 21 -1.08 -6.23 -1.45
CA ILE A 21 -1.03 -4.77 -1.38
C ILE A 21 0.09 -4.38 -0.43
N THR A 22 1.01 -3.56 -0.92
CA THR A 22 2.08 -2.97 -0.11
C THR A 22 1.68 -1.58 0.35
N THR A 23 2.05 -1.23 1.59
CA THR A 23 1.93 0.14 2.09
C THR A 23 3.00 1.02 1.44
N PRO A 24 2.62 2.08 0.71
CA PRO A 24 3.60 2.98 0.11
C PRO A 24 4.37 3.76 1.21
N PRO A 25 5.65 4.13 0.98
CA PRO A 25 6.44 4.90 1.94
C PRO A 25 6.06 6.38 2.02
N PHE A 26 4.94 6.76 1.38
CA PHE A 26 4.40 8.11 1.32
C PHE A 26 2.87 8.05 1.45
N ASN A 27 2.25 9.18 1.78
CA ASN A 27 0.79 9.29 1.85
C ASN A 27 0.18 9.17 0.45
N ALA A 28 -0.17 7.95 0.05
CA ALA A 28 -0.94 7.69 -1.15
C ALA A 28 -2.44 7.81 -0.87
N CYS A 29 -3.22 8.13 -1.91
CA CYS A 29 -4.67 8.09 -1.83
C CYS A 29 -5.14 6.65 -1.56
N SER A 30 -6.19 6.50 -0.75
CA SER A 30 -6.73 5.20 -0.38
C SER A 30 -7.38 4.50 -1.57
N THR A 31 -6.99 3.25 -1.82
CA THR A 31 -7.61 2.37 -2.82
C THR A 31 -8.69 1.47 -2.22
N THR A 32 -9.08 1.67 -0.96
CA THR A 32 -10.04 0.82 -0.23
C THR A 32 -11.39 0.68 -0.94
N SER A 33 -11.92 1.76 -1.51
CA SER A 33 -13.21 1.73 -2.22
C SER A 33 -13.14 0.86 -3.47
N TYR A 34 -12.07 0.98 -4.25
CA TYR A 34 -11.84 0.16 -5.43
C TYR A 34 -11.69 -1.33 -5.06
N ILE A 35 -10.92 -1.62 -4.01
CA ILE A 35 -10.74 -2.98 -3.49
C ILE A 35 -12.09 -3.58 -3.08
N ALA A 36 -12.93 -2.83 -2.36
CA ALA A 36 -14.24 -3.30 -1.93
C ALA A 36 -15.15 -3.65 -3.12
N VAL A 37 -15.17 -2.81 -4.16
CA VAL A 37 -15.95 -3.07 -5.38
C VAL A 37 -15.45 -4.34 -6.07
N VAL A 38 -14.14 -4.49 -6.27
CA VAL A 38 -13.58 -5.66 -6.97
C VAL A 38 -13.86 -6.94 -6.20
N SER A 39 -13.63 -6.96 -4.88
CA SER A 39 -13.91 -8.13 -4.03
C SER A 39 -15.38 -8.54 -4.07
N ALA A 40 -16.31 -7.57 -4.19
CA ALA A 40 -17.74 -7.86 -4.31
C ALA A 40 -18.12 -8.39 -5.70
N THR A 41 -17.54 -7.85 -6.77
CA THR A 41 -17.88 -8.22 -8.15
C THR A 41 -17.13 -9.45 -8.67
N THR A 42 -16.01 -9.83 -8.05
CA THR A 42 -15.13 -10.90 -8.54
C THR A 42 -14.53 -11.67 -7.36
N PRO A 43 -15.30 -12.58 -6.74
CA PRO A 43 -14.91 -13.25 -5.49
C PRO A 43 -13.69 -14.17 -5.62
N SER A 44 -13.31 -14.58 -6.84
CA SER A 44 -12.07 -15.33 -7.10
C SER A 44 -10.80 -14.45 -7.05
N ILE A 45 -10.94 -13.14 -6.83
CA ILE A 45 -9.84 -12.20 -6.59
C ILE A 45 -9.89 -11.75 -5.14
N SER A 46 -8.80 -12.01 -4.40
CA SER A 46 -8.67 -11.61 -3.00
C SER A 46 -7.47 -10.68 -2.81
N PHE A 47 -7.59 -9.76 -1.86
CA PHE A 47 -6.55 -8.77 -1.54
C PHE A 47 -6.01 -9.00 -0.13
N HIS A 48 -4.69 -9.02 0.00
CA HIS A 48 -4.00 -9.11 1.28
C HIS A 48 -3.05 -7.94 1.46
N ASN A 49 -3.23 -7.19 2.54
CA ASN A 49 -2.28 -6.15 2.91
C ASN A 49 -1.05 -6.80 3.54
N SER A 50 0.04 -6.86 2.78
CA SER A 50 1.34 -7.20 3.35
C SER A 50 1.83 -5.98 4.11
N LEU A 51 1.66 -6.02 5.44
CA LEU A 51 2.39 -5.15 6.34
C LEU A 51 3.88 -5.54 6.31
N LEU A 52 4.60 -5.12 5.27
CA LEU A 52 6.03 -4.93 5.42
C LEU A 52 6.23 -3.66 6.25
N SER A 53 5.92 -3.78 7.54
CA SER A 53 6.20 -2.76 8.55
C SER A 53 7.70 -2.78 8.79
N LEU A 54 8.47 -2.22 7.85
CA LEU A 54 9.79 -1.73 8.20
C LEU A 54 9.52 -0.49 9.05
N ARG A 55 9.37 -0.73 10.36
CA ARG A 55 9.37 0.31 11.39
C ARG A 55 10.59 1.15 11.13
N THR A 56 10.44 2.26 10.41
CA THR A 56 11.51 3.23 10.25
C THR A 56 11.92 3.63 11.66
N PRO A 57 13.15 3.33 12.12
CA PRO A 57 13.63 4.02 13.30
C PRO A 57 13.66 5.48 12.89
N LEU A 58 12.79 6.26 13.54
CA LEU A 58 12.87 7.69 13.73
C LEU A 58 14.01 8.32 12.90
N LEU A 59 13.69 8.87 11.72
CA LEU A 59 14.53 9.93 11.19
C LEU A 59 14.43 11.03 12.24
N ILE A 60 15.40 11.01 13.17
CA ILE A 60 15.83 12.17 13.92
C ILE A 60 15.98 13.23 12.85
N VAL A 61 14.98 14.11 12.75
CA VAL A 61 15.21 15.43 12.20
C VAL A 61 16.31 15.97 13.09
N PRO A 62 17.55 16.19 12.60
CA PRO A 62 18.50 16.92 13.41
C PRO A 62 17.86 18.27 13.66
N SER A 63 17.41 18.51 14.89
CA SER A 63 17.04 19.84 15.33
C SER A 63 18.30 20.67 15.12
N LYS A 64 18.28 21.52 14.09
CA LYS A 64 19.31 22.51 13.82
C LYS A 64 19.68 23.17 15.14
N PRO A 65 20.94 23.14 15.60
CA PRO A 65 21.34 23.96 16.73
C PRO A 65 21.12 25.40 16.29
N SER A 66 20.14 26.06 16.91
CA SER A 66 19.96 27.50 16.75
C SER A 66 21.17 28.17 17.36
N LEU A 67 22.07 28.63 16.51
CA LEU A 67 23.19 29.50 16.82
C LEU A 67 22.62 30.80 17.43
N ALA A 68 22.53 30.86 18.75
CA ALA A 68 22.25 32.10 19.46
C ALA A 68 23.58 32.85 19.67
N THR A 69 23.91 33.66 18.68
CA THR A 69 24.75 34.84 18.85
C THR A 69 24.00 35.91 19.66
N SER A 70 24.50 36.25 20.85
CA SER A 70 24.52 37.61 21.44
C SER A 70 25.26 37.53 22.78
N SER A 71 26.49 38.02 22.95
CA SER A 71 26.86 39.45 23.07
C SER A 71 25.96 40.18 24.06
N THR A 72 26.37 40.32 25.32
CA THR A 72 26.87 41.56 25.94
C THR A 72 27.49 41.21 27.30
#